data_AF-A0A3D2MGN7-F1
#
_entry.id   AF-A0A3D2MGN7-F1
#
_cell.length_a   1.000
_cell.length_b   1.000
_cell.length_c   1.000
_cell.angle_alpha   90.00
_cell.angle_beta   90.00
_cell.angle_gamma   90.00
#
_symmetry.space_group_name_H-M   'P 1'
#
loop_
_entity.id
_entity.type
_entity.pdbx_description
1 polymer ?
#
loop_
_entity_poly.entity_id
_entity_poly.type
_entity_poly.pdbx_seq_one_letter_code
_entity_poly.pdbx_strand_id
1 'polypeptide(L)'
;MEINDIKKEYTKKINGRFKKNKNIILDSFIEFYGEEYRSIITDRLNDISFLYYINDFTIFYLVDNLKNENNDKFKNIFFSIPYIVYLIKNGLYKKDITQNNFYELGINKIVGSSDDELLNDKELLKYSIAIALREDNESPYEVNIPIDGDIKRIIALPIFSVDDEDLFHEINHAICSEFVMKNGESIIKCGLNYSNDEKKYVTEIINDITSLEIYNIFKSKCSNVIYDDNIMSDVFTDPYKNYQNLIKEFYELNKDRIKASIIDDSAFQIKKDELKTLSKLIQYQINKI
;
A
#
# COMPACT_ATOMS: atom_id res chain seq x y z
N MET A 1 18.61 22.96 -9.45
CA MET A 1 18.27 22.14 -8.29
C MET A 1 18.74 20.73 -8.59
N GLU A 2 19.51 20.12 -7.70
CA GLU A 2 19.98 18.76 -7.93
C GLU A 2 18.81 17.77 -7.76
N ILE A 3 18.86 16.63 -8.46
CA ILE A 3 17.80 15.61 -8.37
C ILE A 3 17.60 15.13 -6.94
N ASN A 4 18.69 15.01 -6.18
CA ASN A 4 18.65 14.63 -4.77
C ASN A 4 17.91 15.66 -3.91
N ASP A 5 17.96 16.94 -4.24
CA ASP A 5 17.22 17.98 -3.52
C ASP A 5 15.71 17.83 -3.76
N ILE A 6 15.30 17.58 -5.01
CA ILE A 6 13.89 17.33 -5.36
C ILE A 6 13.35 16.12 -4.58
N LYS A 7 14.10 15.01 -4.58
CA LYS A 7 13.76 13.78 -3.87
C LYS A 7 13.60 14.01 -2.36
N LYS A 8 14.55 14.72 -1.75
CA LYS A 8 14.51 15.08 -0.32
C LYS A 8 13.31 15.96 0.03
N GLU A 9 13.07 17.02 -0.74
CA GLU A 9 11.94 17.92 -0.51
C GLU A 9 10.59 17.22 -0.69
N TYR A 10 10.46 16.36 -1.72
CA TYR A 10 9.23 15.59 -1.91
C TYR A 10 9.00 14.59 -0.77
N THR A 11 10.04 13.84 -0.38
CA THR A 11 9.99 12.91 0.75
C THR A 11 9.57 13.61 2.04
N LYS A 12 10.16 14.78 2.32
CA LYS A 12 9.80 15.63 3.46
C LYS A 12 8.35 16.11 3.41
N LYS A 13 7.86 16.49 2.22
CA LYS A 13 6.45 16.88 2.00
C LYS A 13 5.52 15.74 2.39
N ILE A 14 5.72 14.53 1.84
CA ILE A 14 4.87 13.36 2.10
C ILE A 14 4.94 12.92 3.57
N ASN A 15 6.15 12.76 4.13
CA ASN A 15 6.34 12.45 5.55
C ASN A 15 5.63 13.47 6.46
N GLY A 16 5.70 14.75 6.10
CA GLY A 16 5.01 15.83 6.82
C GLY A 16 3.49 15.67 6.84
N ARG A 17 2.88 15.30 5.70
CA ARG A 17 1.43 15.05 5.61
C ARG A 17 1.03 13.86 6.47
N PHE A 18 1.80 12.77 6.44
CA PHE A 18 1.55 11.60 7.28
C PHE A 18 1.65 11.93 8.76
N LYS A 19 2.75 12.57 9.17
CA LYS A 19 2.99 12.96 10.56
C LYS A 19 1.89 13.86 11.11
N LYS A 20 1.37 14.78 10.28
CA LYS A 20 0.25 15.66 10.66
C LYS A 20 -1.04 14.89 10.94
N ASN A 21 -1.28 13.79 10.22
CA ASN A 21 -2.52 13.02 10.31
C ASN A 21 -2.38 11.74 11.16
N LYS A 22 -1.17 11.36 11.59
CA LYS A 22 -0.86 10.09 12.27
C LYS A 22 -1.78 9.77 13.45
N ASN A 23 -2.04 10.74 14.32
CA ASN A 23 -2.91 10.52 15.48
C ASN A 23 -4.36 10.28 15.08
N ILE A 24 -4.85 11.00 14.06
CA ILE A 24 -6.23 10.82 13.57
C ILE A 24 -6.35 9.46 12.88
N ILE A 25 -5.34 9.06 12.10
CA ILE A 25 -5.26 7.71 11.51
C ILE A 25 -5.35 6.68 12.63
N LEU A 26 -4.47 6.76 13.64
CA LEU A 26 -4.47 5.86 14.78
C LEU A 26 -5.84 5.78 15.47
N ASP A 27 -6.44 6.92 15.80
CA ASP A 27 -7.74 6.98 16.45
C ASP A 27 -8.87 6.41 15.57
N SER A 28 -8.77 6.49 14.24
CA SER A 28 -9.73 5.86 13.33
C SER A 28 -9.62 4.35 13.34
N PHE A 29 -8.41 3.80 13.35
CA PHE A 29 -8.19 2.36 13.47
C PHE A 29 -8.70 1.84 14.82
N ILE A 30 -8.42 2.55 15.92
CA ILE A 30 -8.88 2.17 17.26
C ILE A 30 -10.40 2.23 17.37
N GLU A 31 -11.04 3.28 16.83
CA GLU A 31 -12.51 3.38 16.83
C GLU A 31 -13.16 2.25 16.03
N PHE A 32 -12.54 1.82 14.92
CA PHE A 32 -13.06 0.73 14.12
C PHE A 32 -12.88 -0.63 14.81
N TYR A 33 -11.67 -0.95 15.27
CA TYR A 33 -11.33 -2.27 15.77
C TYR A 33 -11.68 -2.50 17.22
N GLY A 34 -11.66 -1.45 18.05
CA GLY A 34 -11.91 -1.52 19.49
C GLY A 34 -10.74 -1.00 20.32
N GLU A 35 -11.08 -0.43 21.47
CA GLU A 35 -10.12 0.14 22.43
C GLU A 35 -9.20 -0.93 23.04
N GLU A 36 -9.70 -2.16 23.16
CA GLU A 36 -8.95 -3.32 23.62
C GLU A 36 -7.71 -3.63 22.76
N TYR A 37 -7.71 -3.22 21.49
CA TYR A 37 -6.60 -3.43 20.56
C TYR A 37 -5.66 -2.22 20.44
N ARG A 38 -5.88 -1.14 21.22
CA ARG A 38 -5.09 0.10 21.11
C ARG A 38 -3.59 -0.14 21.11
N SER A 39 -3.07 -0.96 22.04
CA SER A 39 -1.62 -1.20 22.13
C SER A 39 -1.10 -1.82 20.84
N ILE A 40 -1.72 -2.90 20.40
CA ILE A 40 -1.31 -3.65 19.20
C ILE A 40 -1.36 -2.76 17.95
N ILE A 41 -2.45 -1.99 17.78
CA ILE A 41 -2.61 -1.06 16.66
C ILE A 41 -1.55 0.03 16.71
N THR A 42 -1.31 0.62 17.88
CA THR A 42 -0.33 1.70 18.08
C THR A 42 1.07 1.21 17.74
N ASP A 43 1.46 0.07 18.26
CA ASP A 43 2.79 -0.52 18.05
C ASP A 43 2.98 -0.84 16.57
N ARG A 44 2.06 -1.59 15.96
CA ARG A 44 2.17 -1.98 14.54
C ARG A 44 2.13 -0.77 13.60
N LEU A 45 1.30 0.25 13.86
CA LEU A 45 1.28 1.48 13.06
C LEU A 45 2.58 2.29 13.20
N ASN A 46 3.22 2.27 14.38
CA ASN A 46 4.49 2.94 14.59
C ASN A 46 5.65 2.26 13.87
N ASP A 47 5.57 0.95 13.67
CA ASP A 47 6.59 0.14 12.98
C ASP A 47 6.52 0.24 11.45
N ILE A 48 5.47 0.85 10.88
CA ILE A 48 5.33 0.99 9.43
C ILE A 48 6.36 1.99 8.90
N SER A 49 7.15 1.50 7.94
CA SER A 49 8.04 2.30 7.11
C SER A 49 7.44 2.49 5.72
N PHE A 50 7.48 3.70 5.19
CA PHE A 50 6.99 3.99 3.85
C PHE A 50 8.14 4.08 2.86
N LEU A 51 8.00 3.42 1.71
CA LEU A 51 8.89 3.54 0.57
C LEU A 51 8.16 4.27 -0.55
N TYR A 52 8.69 5.41 -0.98
CA TYR A 52 8.11 6.20 -2.06
C TYR A 52 8.87 5.92 -3.35
N TYR A 53 8.19 5.53 -4.41
CA TYR A 53 8.81 5.29 -5.71
C TYR A 53 7.91 5.81 -6.83
N ILE A 54 8.45 5.96 -8.03
CA ILE A 54 7.65 6.23 -9.22
C ILE A 54 7.59 4.98 -10.11
N ASN A 55 6.38 4.61 -10.53
CA ASN A 55 6.16 3.52 -11.47
C ASN A 55 6.34 4.00 -12.93
N ASP A 56 6.53 3.06 -13.86
CA ASP A 56 6.79 3.40 -15.26
C ASP A 56 5.54 3.97 -15.95
N PHE A 57 4.34 3.49 -15.58
CA PHE A 57 3.07 3.95 -16.13
C PHE A 57 2.83 5.44 -15.91
N THR A 58 3.15 5.96 -14.73
CA THR A 58 3.08 7.40 -14.41
C THR A 58 4.03 8.19 -15.30
N ILE A 59 5.23 7.67 -15.58
CA ILE A 59 6.20 8.33 -16.48
C ILE A 59 5.64 8.34 -17.92
N PHE A 60 5.10 7.23 -18.41
CA PHE A 60 4.47 7.15 -19.73
C PHE A 60 3.29 8.12 -19.85
N TYR A 61 2.38 8.10 -18.87
CA TYR A 61 1.22 8.99 -18.83
C TYR A 61 1.64 10.46 -18.88
N LEU A 62 2.68 10.84 -18.13
CA LEU A 62 3.21 12.20 -18.16
C LEU A 62 3.82 12.57 -19.51
N VAL A 63 4.58 11.67 -20.14
CA VAL A 63 5.15 11.92 -21.49
C VAL A 63 4.06 12.23 -22.51
N ASP A 64 2.95 11.50 -22.45
CA ASP A 64 1.87 11.62 -23.42
C ASP A 64 0.95 12.84 -23.13
N ASN A 65 0.80 13.23 -21.86
CA ASN A 65 -0.17 14.25 -21.44
C ASN A 65 0.42 15.62 -21.06
N LEU A 66 1.72 15.73 -20.76
CA LEU A 66 2.36 17.01 -20.40
C LEU A 66 2.42 18.04 -21.55
N LYS A 67 2.01 17.67 -22.78
CA LYS A 67 1.86 18.61 -23.90
C LYS A 67 0.68 19.58 -23.72
N ASN A 68 -0.20 19.34 -22.75
CA ASN A 68 -1.38 20.16 -22.48
C ASN A 68 -1.12 21.08 -21.26
N GLU A 69 -0.64 22.31 -21.52
CA GLU A 69 -0.07 23.24 -20.53
C GLU A 69 -1.04 23.78 -19.44
N ASN A 70 -2.32 23.39 -19.42
CA ASN A 70 -3.33 24.00 -18.53
C ASN A 70 -4.18 23.00 -17.72
N ASN A 71 -3.68 21.80 -17.42
CA ASN A 71 -4.43 20.88 -16.58
C ASN A 71 -4.13 21.09 -15.08
N ASP A 72 -5.14 21.57 -14.34
CA ASP A 72 -5.12 21.75 -12.88
C ASP A 72 -4.65 20.49 -12.13
N LYS A 73 -4.87 19.31 -12.72
CA LYS A 73 -4.42 18.00 -12.21
C LYS A 73 -2.91 17.92 -11.96
N PHE A 74 -2.08 18.64 -12.72
CA PHE A 74 -0.61 18.58 -12.57
C PHE A 74 -0.03 19.65 -11.63
N LYS A 75 -0.84 20.60 -11.14
CA LYS A 75 -0.35 21.72 -10.30
C LYS A 75 0.41 21.23 -9.07
N ASN A 76 -0.10 20.19 -8.41
CA ASN A 76 0.45 19.67 -7.16
C ASN A 76 1.80 18.94 -7.33
N ILE A 77 2.11 18.52 -8.56
CA ILE A 77 3.32 17.75 -8.89
C ILE A 77 4.36 18.55 -9.66
N PHE A 78 4.10 19.83 -9.97
CA PHE A 78 4.96 20.65 -10.83
C PHE A 78 6.41 20.72 -10.32
N PHE A 79 6.58 20.75 -8.99
CA PHE A 79 7.89 20.71 -8.33
C PHE A 79 8.70 19.44 -8.64
N SER A 80 8.03 18.31 -8.85
CA SER A 80 8.65 17.01 -9.12
C SER A 80 8.93 16.77 -10.61
N ILE A 81 8.38 17.58 -11.51
CA ILE A 81 8.56 17.45 -12.97
C ILE A 81 10.03 17.40 -13.40
N PRO A 82 10.97 18.20 -12.86
CA PRO A 82 12.37 18.11 -13.28
C PRO A 82 12.99 16.73 -13.00
N TYR A 83 12.56 16.04 -11.95
CA TYR A 83 12.98 14.66 -11.68
C TYR A 83 12.43 13.68 -12.71
N ILE A 84 11.16 13.82 -13.09
CA ILE A 84 10.55 13.02 -14.17
C ILE A 84 11.30 13.23 -15.49
N VAL A 85 11.59 14.48 -15.84
CA VAL A 85 12.36 14.83 -17.04
C VAL A 85 13.76 14.21 -17.00
N TYR A 86 14.40 14.16 -15.83
CA TYR A 86 15.68 13.49 -15.65
C TYR A 86 15.58 11.98 -15.93
N LEU A 87 14.56 11.28 -15.41
CA LEU A 87 14.34 9.86 -15.69
C LEU A 87 14.15 9.61 -17.19
N ILE A 88 13.42 10.52 -17.86
CA ILE A 88 13.16 10.44 -19.29
C ILE A 88 14.43 10.64 -20.12
N LYS A 89 15.18 11.72 -19.86
CA LYS A 89 16.39 12.07 -20.63
C LYS A 89 17.49 11.02 -20.54
N ASN A 90 17.55 10.29 -19.42
CA ASN A 90 18.52 9.22 -19.22
C ASN A 90 17.99 7.83 -19.65
N GLY A 91 16.77 7.76 -20.21
CA GLY A 91 16.16 6.51 -20.68
C GLY A 91 15.90 5.49 -19.56
N LEU A 92 15.77 5.92 -18.31
CA LEU A 92 15.73 5.04 -17.14
C LEU A 92 14.39 4.30 -16.97
N TYR A 93 13.36 4.70 -17.70
CA TYR A 93 12.00 4.14 -17.65
C TYR A 93 11.68 3.20 -18.82
N LYS A 94 12.66 2.96 -19.73
CA LYS A 94 12.52 2.14 -20.95
C LYS A 94 13.56 1.02 -21.06
N LYS A 95 14.41 0.87 -20.04
CA LYS A 95 15.48 -0.13 -20.03
C LYS A 95 14.95 -1.43 -19.42
N ASP A 96 15.19 -2.54 -20.11
CA ASP A 96 14.95 -3.86 -19.53
C ASP A 96 15.82 -4.06 -18.28
N ILE A 97 15.24 -4.68 -17.26
CA ILE A 97 15.93 -4.96 -16.01
C ILE A 97 16.89 -6.14 -16.24
N THR A 98 18.15 -5.91 -15.94
CA THR A 98 19.24 -6.89 -15.97
C THR A 98 19.99 -6.85 -14.65
N GLN A 99 20.78 -7.89 -14.36
CA GLN A 99 21.61 -7.92 -13.16
C GLN A 99 22.57 -6.72 -13.07
N ASN A 100 23.04 -6.21 -14.22
CA ASN A 100 24.02 -5.11 -14.29
C ASN A 100 23.41 -3.73 -14.04
N ASN A 101 22.11 -3.54 -14.31
CA ASN A 101 21.44 -2.24 -14.17
C ASN A 101 20.38 -2.22 -13.05
N PHE A 102 20.15 -3.33 -12.35
CA PHE A 102 19.16 -3.44 -11.27
C PHE A 102 19.24 -2.30 -10.26
N TYR A 103 20.43 -2.04 -9.72
CA TYR A 103 20.64 -0.96 -8.75
C TYR A 103 20.51 0.43 -9.37
N GLU A 104 21.05 0.63 -10.58
CA GLU A 104 20.94 1.90 -11.29
C GLU A 104 19.47 2.25 -11.54
N LEU A 105 18.69 1.33 -12.12
CA LEU A 105 17.28 1.55 -12.43
C LEU A 105 16.45 1.72 -11.15
N GLY A 106 16.68 0.85 -10.16
CA GLY A 106 15.94 0.85 -8.91
C GLY A 106 16.07 2.12 -8.09
N ILE A 107 17.31 2.52 -7.78
CA ILE A 107 17.59 3.70 -6.95
C ILE A 107 17.07 4.98 -7.60
N ASN A 108 17.11 5.03 -8.93
CA ASN A 108 16.58 6.16 -9.68
C ASN A 108 15.03 6.17 -9.72
N LYS A 109 14.33 5.08 -9.42
CA LYS A 109 12.86 5.10 -9.28
C LYS A 109 12.40 5.41 -7.86
N ILE A 110 13.16 4.98 -6.85
CA ILE A 110 12.89 5.31 -5.46
C ILE A 110 13.00 6.82 -5.28
N VAL A 111 11.94 7.47 -4.83
CA VAL A 111 11.88 8.91 -4.56
C VAL A 111 12.42 9.21 -3.16
N GLY A 112 12.12 8.34 -2.19
CA GLY A 112 12.67 8.38 -0.84
C GLY A 112 11.91 7.48 0.12
N SER A 113 12.06 7.72 1.42
CA SER A 113 11.44 6.90 2.46
C SER A 113 11.08 7.70 3.71
N SER A 114 10.16 7.19 4.53
CA SER A 114 9.95 7.66 5.90
C SER A 114 11.01 7.15 6.88
N ASP A 115 11.80 6.15 6.48
CA ASP A 115 12.85 5.52 7.27
C ASP A 115 14.14 5.41 6.45
N ASP A 116 15.17 6.15 6.88
CA ASP A 116 16.45 6.20 6.20
C ASP A 116 17.17 4.83 6.19
N GLU A 117 16.85 3.91 7.09
CA GLU A 117 17.41 2.55 7.08
C GLU A 117 17.10 1.81 5.78
N LEU A 118 15.91 2.03 5.20
CA LEU A 118 15.51 1.39 3.94
C LEU A 118 16.41 1.74 2.76
N LEU A 119 17.11 2.88 2.83
CA LEU A 119 18.00 3.36 1.79
C LEU A 119 19.49 3.14 2.08
N ASN A 120 19.84 2.93 3.35
CA ASN A 120 21.22 2.85 3.81
C ASN A 120 21.67 1.43 4.15
N ASP A 121 20.75 0.54 4.55
CA ASP A 121 21.05 -0.89 4.71
C ASP A 121 21.03 -1.60 3.36
N LYS A 122 22.05 -2.42 3.10
CA LYS A 122 22.25 -3.03 1.78
C LYS A 122 21.18 -4.08 1.43
N GLU A 123 20.76 -4.88 2.40
CA GLU A 123 19.74 -5.91 2.18
C GLU A 123 18.36 -5.26 2.04
N LEU A 124 18.01 -4.31 2.91
CA LEU A 124 16.77 -3.54 2.79
C LEU A 124 16.69 -2.73 1.50
N LEU A 125 17.81 -2.13 1.06
CA LEU A 125 17.86 -1.40 -0.20
C LEU A 125 17.58 -2.33 -1.38
N LYS A 126 18.13 -3.55 -1.36
CA LYS A 126 17.87 -4.56 -2.41
C LYS A 126 16.38 -4.91 -2.47
N TYR A 127 15.72 -5.11 -1.33
CA TYR A 127 14.27 -5.33 -1.28
C TYR A 127 13.49 -4.12 -1.79
N SER A 128 13.87 -2.91 -1.35
CA SER A 128 13.24 -1.66 -1.78
C SER A 128 13.31 -1.48 -3.31
N ILE A 129 14.45 -1.81 -3.91
CA ILE A 129 14.62 -1.79 -5.37
C ILE A 129 13.75 -2.85 -6.04
N ALA A 130 13.73 -4.08 -5.50
CA ALA A 130 12.89 -5.15 -6.05
C ALA A 130 11.40 -4.76 -6.06
N ILE A 131 10.93 -4.13 -4.97
CA ILE A 131 9.56 -3.62 -4.84
C ILE A 131 9.25 -2.54 -5.89
N ALA A 132 10.16 -1.60 -6.12
CA ALA A 132 9.98 -0.52 -7.09
C ALA A 132 10.03 -1.00 -8.56
N LEU A 133 10.65 -2.16 -8.80
CA LEU A 133 10.87 -2.75 -10.12
C LEU A 133 9.96 -3.95 -10.44
N ARG A 134 9.02 -4.30 -9.56
CA ARG A 134 8.08 -5.40 -9.82
C ARG A 134 7.20 -5.13 -11.04
N GLU A 135 6.66 -6.21 -11.62
CA GLU A 135 5.83 -6.14 -12.83
C GLU A 135 4.54 -5.33 -12.61
N ASP A 136 3.85 -5.58 -11.50
CA ASP A 136 2.61 -4.88 -11.10
C ASP A 136 2.91 -3.75 -10.09
N ASN A 137 3.74 -2.78 -10.49
CA ASN A 137 4.18 -1.68 -9.61
C ASN A 137 3.27 -0.44 -9.62
N GLU A 138 2.11 -0.50 -10.28
CA GLU A 138 1.13 0.57 -10.39
C GLU A 138 0.37 0.87 -9.10
N SER A 139 0.10 -0.15 -8.29
CA SER A 139 -0.65 -0.04 -7.03
C SER A 139 0.28 0.06 -5.81
N PRO A 140 -0.19 0.57 -4.67
CA PRO A 140 0.45 0.33 -3.39
C PRO A 140 0.69 -1.15 -3.11
N TYR A 141 1.65 -1.43 -2.25
CA TYR A 141 1.89 -2.79 -1.80
C TYR A 141 2.56 -2.82 -0.43
N GLU A 142 1.94 -3.54 0.50
CA GLU A 142 2.50 -3.91 1.79
C GLU A 142 3.47 -5.09 1.67
N VAL A 143 4.62 -4.99 2.35
CA VAL A 143 5.63 -6.04 2.46
C VAL A 143 6.13 -6.13 3.90
N ASN A 144 5.95 -7.31 4.49
CA ASN A 144 6.54 -7.69 5.76
C ASN A 144 7.84 -8.47 5.53
N ILE A 145 8.97 -7.94 5.97
CA ILE A 145 10.28 -8.58 5.82
C ILE A 145 10.77 -9.06 7.19
N PRO A 146 10.97 -10.38 7.40
CA PRO A 146 11.57 -10.87 8.63
C PRO A 146 13.06 -10.55 8.68
N ILE A 147 13.49 -9.80 9.70
CA ILE A 147 14.87 -9.38 9.90
C ILE A 147 15.21 -9.50 11.39
N ASP A 148 16.30 -10.20 11.71
CA ASP A 148 16.87 -10.30 13.06
C ASP A 148 15.89 -10.66 14.18
N GLY A 149 14.90 -11.51 13.88
CA GLY A 149 13.89 -11.96 14.85
C GLY A 149 12.73 -10.99 15.05
N ASP A 150 12.65 -9.94 14.22
CA ASP A 150 11.54 -9.00 14.12
C ASP A 150 11.01 -8.93 12.67
N ILE A 151 10.01 -8.08 12.42
CA ILE A 151 9.52 -7.77 11.07
C ILE A 151 9.62 -6.29 10.74
N LYS A 152 10.25 -6.01 9.60
CA LYS A 152 10.17 -4.69 8.96
C LYS A 152 8.88 -4.63 8.14
N ARG A 153 7.95 -3.78 8.56
CA ARG A 153 6.68 -3.53 7.85
C ARG A 153 6.90 -2.38 6.87
N ILE A 154 6.80 -2.65 5.58
CA ILE A 154 7.07 -1.67 4.54
C ILE A 154 5.80 -1.48 3.72
N ILE A 155 5.29 -0.26 3.64
CA ILE A 155 4.25 0.09 2.66
C ILE A 155 4.94 0.85 1.53
N ALA A 156 4.91 0.24 0.34
CA ALA A 156 5.47 0.83 -0.86
C ALA A 156 4.40 1.57 -1.63
N LEU A 157 4.64 2.87 -1.87
CA LEU A 157 3.67 3.78 -2.46
C LEU A 157 4.19 4.33 -3.80
N PRO A 158 3.56 3.96 -4.93
CA PRO A 158 3.84 4.58 -6.22
C PRO A 158 3.31 6.02 -6.24
N ILE A 159 4.19 6.99 -6.10
CA ILE A 159 3.81 8.40 -6.06
C ILE A 159 3.03 8.78 -7.32
N PHE A 160 2.04 9.65 -7.13
CA PHE A 160 1.11 10.11 -8.17
C PHE A 160 0.10 9.07 -8.69
N SER A 161 0.15 7.82 -8.23
CA SER A 161 -0.89 6.81 -8.49
C SER A 161 -1.78 6.49 -7.29
N VAL A 162 -1.36 6.89 -6.09
CA VAL A 162 -2.01 6.52 -4.83
C VAL A 162 -2.97 7.58 -4.34
N ASP A 163 -4.15 7.17 -3.90
CA ASP A 163 -5.05 8.01 -3.11
C ASP A 163 -5.10 7.62 -1.62
N ASP A 164 -5.91 8.36 -0.84
CA ASP A 164 -6.06 8.10 0.58
C ASP A 164 -6.77 6.75 0.88
N GLU A 165 -7.63 6.25 -0.02
CA GLU A 165 -8.28 4.95 0.19
C GLU A 165 -7.27 3.81 0.03
N ASP A 166 -6.45 3.85 -1.01
CA ASP A 166 -5.38 2.84 -1.22
C ASP A 166 -4.38 2.86 -0.06
N LEU A 167 -4.11 4.05 0.49
CA LEU A 167 -3.24 4.18 1.65
C LEU A 167 -3.80 3.46 2.87
N PHE A 168 -5.08 3.68 3.18
CA PHE A 168 -5.73 3.04 4.31
C PHE A 168 -5.84 1.52 4.10
N HIS A 169 -6.02 1.07 2.86
CA HIS A 169 -5.96 -0.33 2.47
C HIS A 169 -4.66 -1.00 2.91
N GLU A 170 -3.51 -0.42 2.53
CA GLU A 170 -2.21 -1.01 2.88
C GLU A 170 -1.86 -0.85 4.38
N ILE A 171 -2.24 0.27 5.00
CA ILE A 171 -2.07 0.43 6.45
C ILE A 171 -2.83 -0.65 7.19
N ASN A 172 -4.04 -0.99 6.72
CA ASN A 172 -4.83 -2.05 7.30
C ASN A 172 -4.13 -3.39 7.16
N HIS A 173 -3.62 -3.74 5.97
CA HIS A 173 -2.80 -4.94 5.80
C HIS A 173 -1.62 -5.00 6.78
N ALA A 174 -0.88 -3.90 6.92
CA ALA A 174 0.29 -3.84 7.79
C ALA A 174 -0.06 -3.98 9.29
N ILE A 175 -1.13 -3.33 9.76
CA ILE A 175 -1.61 -3.43 11.15
C ILE A 175 -2.14 -4.84 11.44
N CYS A 176 -2.77 -5.47 10.45
CA CYS A 176 -3.38 -6.78 10.60
C CYS A 176 -2.39 -7.93 10.37
N SER A 177 -1.16 -7.61 9.98
CA SER A 177 -0.09 -8.58 9.80
C SER A 177 0.68 -8.83 11.09
N GLU A 178 0.73 -10.10 11.48
CA GLU A 178 1.42 -10.58 12.67
C GLU A 178 2.58 -11.49 12.29
N PHE A 179 3.70 -11.34 12.99
CA PHE A 179 4.80 -12.29 12.93
C PHE A 179 4.60 -13.39 13.97
N VAL A 180 4.58 -14.65 13.52
CA VAL A 180 4.44 -15.81 14.38
C VAL A 180 5.59 -16.78 14.15
N MET A 181 6.35 -17.05 15.21
CA MET A 181 7.34 -18.12 15.21
C MET A 181 6.64 -19.46 15.48
N LYS A 182 6.71 -20.40 14.53
CA LYS A 182 6.13 -21.74 14.67
C LYS A 182 7.14 -22.79 14.21
N ASN A 183 7.45 -23.75 15.08
CA ASN A 183 8.40 -24.82 14.80
C ASN A 183 9.80 -24.35 14.35
N GLY A 184 10.23 -23.17 14.80
CA GLY A 184 11.51 -22.57 14.38
C GLY A 184 11.47 -21.86 13.03
N GLU A 185 10.31 -21.84 12.36
CA GLU A 185 10.08 -21.07 11.14
C GLU A 185 9.32 -19.78 11.47
N SER A 186 9.74 -18.69 10.82
CA SER A 186 9.04 -17.41 10.83
C SER A 186 7.88 -17.44 9.84
N ILE A 187 6.65 -17.19 10.32
CA ILE A 187 5.45 -17.13 9.49
C ILE A 187 4.82 -15.75 9.68
N ILE A 188 4.57 -15.04 8.58
CA ILE A 188 3.72 -13.85 8.60
C ILE A 188 2.28 -14.30 8.44
N LYS A 189 1.43 -13.92 9.39
CA LYS A 189 -0.01 -14.11 9.33
C LYS A 189 -0.67 -12.79 9.00
N CYS A 190 -1.29 -12.69 7.84
CA CYS A 190 -2.08 -11.52 7.45
C CYS A 190 -3.54 -11.76 7.83
N GLY A 191 -3.97 -11.22 8.98
CA GLY A 191 -5.34 -11.30 9.47
C GLY A 191 -6.01 -12.66 9.27
N LEU A 192 -7.07 -12.68 8.45
CA LEU A 192 -7.82 -13.87 8.05
C LEU A 192 -6.95 -14.87 7.27
N ASN A 193 -6.14 -15.64 7.99
CA ASN A 193 -5.09 -16.44 7.38
C ASN A 193 -5.67 -17.70 6.73
N TYR A 194 -5.82 -17.68 5.41
CA TYR A 194 -6.29 -18.84 4.66
C TYR A 194 -5.19 -19.46 3.83
N SER A 195 -4.89 -20.71 4.17
CA SER A 195 -3.77 -21.50 3.70
C SER A 195 -3.75 -21.89 2.20
N ASN A 196 -4.29 -21.12 1.25
CA ASN A 196 -4.22 -21.40 -0.20
C ASN A 196 -4.54 -20.16 -1.07
N ASP A 197 -3.89 -20.07 -2.24
CA ASP A 197 -4.07 -19.03 -3.29
C ASP A 197 -5.54 -18.81 -3.70
N GLU A 198 -6.38 -19.85 -3.61
CA GLU A 198 -7.81 -19.79 -3.94
C GLU A 198 -8.61 -18.79 -3.08
N LYS A 199 -8.05 -18.22 -1.99
CA LYS A 199 -8.79 -17.38 -1.01
C LYS A 199 -8.29 -15.94 -0.90
N LYS A 200 -7.35 -15.54 -1.76
CA LYS A 200 -6.81 -14.17 -1.80
C LYS A 200 -7.92 -13.14 -2.00
N TYR A 201 -8.85 -13.40 -2.91
CA TYR A 201 -9.93 -12.46 -3.27
C TYR A 201 -10.87 -12.09 -2.11
N VAL A 202 -11.33 -13.05 -1.32
CA VAL A 202 -12.25 -12.72 -0.20
C VAL A 202 -11.50 -11.95 0.89
N THR A 203 -10.24 -12.28 1.12
CA THR A 203 -9.41 -11.58 2.12
C THR A 203 -9.15 -10.14 1.69
N GLU A 204 -8.82 -9.92 0.42
CA GLU A 204 -8.64 -8.58 -0.17
C GLU A 204 -9.90 -7.75 -0.09
N ILE A 205 -11.06 -8.30 -0.50
CA ILE A 205 -12.32 -7.57 -0.48
C ILE A 205 -12.76 -7.26 0.96
N ILE A 206 -12.48 -8.14 1.93
CA ILE A 206 -12.68 -7.83 3.35
C ILE A 206 -11.73 -6.69 3.77
N ASN A 207 -10.47 -6.72 3.34
CA ASN A 207 -9.53 -5.63 3.59
C ASN A 207 -10.06 -4.31 3.01
N ASP A 208 -10.57 -4.30 1.78
CA ASP A 208 -11.19 -3.12 1.16
C ASP A 208 -12.36 -2.58 1.97
N ILE A 209 -13.31 -3.44 2.34
CA ILE A 209 -14.51 -3.03 3.07
C ILE A 209 -14.10 -2.43 4.43
N THR A 210 -13.24 -3.11 5.17
CA THR A 210 -12.78 -2.63 6.49
C THR A 210 -11.97 -1.35 6.38
N SER A 211 -11.08 -1.25 5.39
CA SER A 211 -10.28 -0.04 5.14
C SER A 211 -11.14 1.15 4.73
N LEU A 212 -12.18 0.94 3.92
CA LEU A 212 -13.14 1.98 3.56
C LEU A 212 -13.92 2.48 4.78
N GLU A 213 -14.34 1.59 5.68
CA GLU A 213 -14.98 1.99 6.94
C GLU A 213 -14.03 2.82 7.82
N ILE A 214 -12.77 2.41 7.97
CA ILE A 214 -11.75 3.14 8.74
C ILE A 214 -11.46 4.50 8.10
N TYR A 215 -11.35 4.55 6.78
CA TYR A 215 -11.17 5.79 6.03
C TYR A 215 -12.36 6.74 6.20
N ASN A 216 -13.60 6.23 6.21
CA ASN A 216 -14.79 7.05 6.47
C ASN A 216 -14.77 7.65 7.88
N ILE A 217 -14.33 6.89 8.89
CA ILE A 217 -14.11 7.42 10.25
C ILE A 217 -13.04 8.53 10.20
N PHE A 218 -11.93 8.32 9.51
CA PHE A 218 -10.90 9.34 9.33
C PHE A 218 -11.44 10.61 8.67
N LYS A 219 -12.21 10.51 7.58
CA LYS A 219 -12.80 11.66 6.89
C LYS A 219 -13.83 12.39 7.73
N SER A 220 -14.51 11.71 8.65
CA SER A 220 -15.41 12.38 9.60
C SER A 220 -14.66 13.29 10.59
N LYS A 221 -13.37 12.99 10.86
CA LYS A 221 -12.49 13.72 11.79
C LYS A 221 -11.51 14.67 11.08
N CYS A 222 -11.23 14.43 9.80
CA CYS A 222 -10.23 15.15 9.03
C CYS A 222 -10.76 15.56 7.66
N SER A 223 -10.81 16.88 7.41
CA SER A 223 -11.16 17.43 6.10
C SER A 223 -9.99 17.42 5.11
N ASN A 224 -8.76 17.18 5.56
CA ASN A 224 -7.58 17.16 4.69
C ASN A 224 -7.57 15.91 3.80
N VAL A 225 -6.83 16.02 2.70
CA VAL A 225 -6.43 14.90 1.83
C VAL A 225 -4.93 14.68 2.06
N ILE A 226 -4.49 13.43 2.21
CA ILE A 226 -3.08 13.08 2.44
C ILE A 226 -2.33 13.01 1.10
N TYR A 227 -2.95 12.42 0.08
CA TYR A 227 -2.41 12.26 -1.27
C TYR A 227 -3.22 13.03 -2.32
N ASP A 228 -3.12 14.36 -2.29
CA ASP A 228 -3.67 15.26 -3.32
C ASP A 228 -2.81 15.34 -4.59
N ASP A 229 -1.72 14.55 -4.65
CA ASP A 229 -0.81 14.49 -5.78
C ASP A 229 -1.18 13.36 -6.77
N ASN A 230 -2.30 12.64 -6.58
CA ASN A 230 -2.72 11.55 -7.47
C ASN A 230 -3.14 12.07 -8.85
N ILE A 231 -2.28 11.89 -9.85
CA ILE A 231 -2.56 12.28 -11.24
C ILE A 231 -3.11 11.11 -12.07
N MET A 232 -3.06 9.89 -11.54
CA MET A 232 -3.46 8.67 -12.24
C MET A 232 -4.85 8.16 -11.84
N SER A 233 -5.58 8.92 -11.01
CA SER A 233 -6.93 8.58 -10.52
C SER A 233 -7.95 8.14 -11.59
N ASP A 234 -7.79 8.62 -12.82
CA ASP A 234 -8.71 8.33 -13.94
C ASP A 234 -8.15 7.26 -14.89
N VAL A 235 -6.96 6.74 -14.59
CA VAL A 235 -6.21 5.79 -15.42
C VAL A 235 -6.31 4.40 -14.82
N PHE A 236 -6.13 4.30 -13.50
CA PHE A 236 -6.25 3.05 -12.78
C PHE A 236 -7.61 2.96 -12.10
N THR A 237 -8.22 1.79 -12.19
CA THR A 237 -9.43 1.46 -11.45
C THR A 237 -9.16 0.19 -10.65
N ASP A 238 -9.54 0.24 -9.38
CA ASP A 238 -9.49 -0.95 -8.54
C ASP A 238 -10.64 -1.91 -8.92
N PRO A 239 -10.33 -3.11 -9.43
CA PRO A 239 -11.35 -4.07 -9.80
C PRO A 239 -12.11 -4.63 -8.60
N TYR A 240 -11.53 -4.64 -7.39
CA TYR A 240 -12.11 -5.30 -6.21
C TYR A 240 -13.30 -4.55 -5.62
N LYS A 241 -13.33 -3.21 -5.75
CA LYS A 241 -14.50 -2.39 -5.38
C LYS A 241 -15.80 -2.89 -6.03
N ASN A 242 -15.74 -3.44 -7.24
CA ASN A 242 -16.91 -3.96 -7.95
C ASN A 242 -17.46 -5.27 -7.34
N TYR A 243 -16.65 -5.99 -6.56
CA TYR A 243 -17.01 -7.29 -6.00
C TYR A 243 -17.41 -7.24 -4.53
N GLN A 244 -17.31 -6.08 -3.86
CA GLN A 244 -17.72 -5.90 -2.46
C GLN A 244 -19.18 -6.35 -2.21
N ASN A 245 -20.07 -6.08 -3.16
CA ASN A 245 -21.48 -6.49 -3.06
C ASN A 245 -21.67 -8.02 -3.01
N LEU A 246 -20.73 -8.81 -3.54
CA LEU A 246 -20.82 -10.27 -3.56
C LEU A 246 -20.63 -10.89 -2.16
N ILE A 247 -19.95 -10.20 -1.25
CA ILE A 247 -19.68 -10.68 0.11
C ILE A 247 -20.28 -9.81 1.20
N LYS A 248 -21.04 -8.75 0.84
CA LYS A 248 -21.58 -7.78 1.79
C LYS A 248 -22.40 -8.42 2.91
N GLU A 249 -23.35 -9.28 2.57
CA GLU A 249 -24.18 -9.97 3.57
C GLU A 249 -23.34 -10.87 4.48
N PHE A 250 -22.37 -11.58 3.89
CA PHE A 250 -21.42 -12.40 4.64
C PHE A 250 -20.61 -11.56 5.64
N TYR A 251 -20.08 -10.42 5.19
CA TYR A 251 -19.31 -9.49 6.02
C TYR A 251 -20.15 -8.94 7.17
N GLU A 252 -21.34 -8.39 6.90
CA GLU A 252 -22.19 -7.81 7.94
C GLU A 252 -22.59 -8.83 9.02
N LEU A 253 -22.91 -10.06 8.63
CA LEU A 253 -23.25 -11.14 9.57
C LEU A 253 -22.07 -11.57 10.46
N ASN A 254 -20.83 -11.34 10.02
CA ASN A 254 -19.62 -11.81 10.69
C ASN A 254 -18.69 -10.69 11.16
N LYS A 255 -19.11 -9.42 11.04
CA LYS A 255 -18.25 -8.24 11.19
C LYS A 255 -17.45 -8.21 12.49
N ASP A 256 -18.11 -8.36 13.63
CA ASP A 256 -17.44 -8.30 14.94
C ASP A 256 -16.41 -9.43 15.10
N ARG A 257 -16.71 -10.61 14.55
CA ARG A 257 -15.79 -11.76 14.56
C ARG A 257 -14.60 -11.53 13.62
N ILE A 258 -14.85 -10.99 12.44
CA ILE A 258 -13.81 -10.60 11.47
C ILE A 258 -12.87 -9.58 12.09
N LYS A 259 -13.40 -8.51 12.71
CA LYS A 259 -12.61 -7.47 13.39
C LYS A 259 -11.67 -8.05 14.45
N ALA A 260 -12.22 -8.84 15.37
CA ALA A 260 -11.41 -9.47 16.42
C ALA A 260 -10.29 -10.32 15.84
N SER A 261 -10.62 -11.11 14.82
CA SER A 261 -9.73 -12.17 14.33
C SER A 261 -8.66 -11.70 13.36
N ILE A 262 -8.88 -10.54 12.77
CA ILE A 262 -7.90 -9.87 11.93
C ILE A 262 -6.76 -9.28 12.77
N ILE A 263 -7.05 -8.84 14.00
CA ILE A 263 -6.02 -8.26 14.90
C ILE A 263 -5.43 -9.30 15.86
N ASP A 264 -6.28 -10.15 16.42
CA ASP A 264 -5.95 -11.18 17.40
C ASP A 264 -6.53 -12.53 16.92
N ASP A 265 -5.66 -13.48 16.56
CA ASP A 265 -5.98 -14.81 15.99
C ASP A 265 -6.80 -15.72 16.93
N SER A 266 -7.35 -15.17 18.02
CA SER A 266 -8.03 -15.87 19.09
C SER A 266 -9.45 -16.35 18.74
N ALA A 267 -10.06 -15.89 17.63
CA ALA A 267 -11.53 -16.01 17.49
C ALA A 267 -12.12 -16.55 16.16
N PHE A 268 -11.36 -16.84 15.09
CA PHE A 268 -11.99 -17.21 13.80
C PHE A 268 -11.39 -18.41 13.08
N GLN A 269 -12.27 -19.39 12.89
CA GLN A 269 -12.14 -20.40 11.86
C GLN A 269 -13.44 -20.36 11.04
N ILE A 270 -13.56 -19.48 10.03
CA ILE A 270 -14.61 -19.73 9.02
C ILE A 270 -14.34 -21.11 8.46
N LYS A 271 -15.41 -21.91 8.34
CA LYS A 271 -15.34 -23.21 7.68
C LYS A 271 -14.70 -23.03 6.32
N LYS A 272 -13.57 -23.70 6.10
CA LYS A 272 -12.73 -23.53 4.91
C LYS A 272 -13.51 -23.61 3.59
N ASP A 273 -14.64 -24.33 3.58
CA ASP A 273 -15.50 -24.59 2.42
C ASP A 273 -16.39 -23.40 2.02
N GLU A 274 -16.88 -22.60 2.97
CA GLU A 274 -17.73 -21.42 2.69
C GLU A 274 -16.92 -20.35 1.95
N LEU A 275 -15.73 -20.04 2.45
CA LEU A 275 -14.79 -19.12 1.80
C LEU A 275 -14.31 -19.59 0.44
N LYS A 276 -14.06 -20.90 0.31
CA LYS A 276 -13.67 -21.48 -0.97
C LYS A 276 -14.78 -21.30 -2.01
N THR A 277 -16.04 -21.45 -1.58
CA THR A 277 -17.20 -21.22 -2.45
C THR A 277 -17.32 -19.75 -2.84
N LEU A 278 -17.22 -18.82 -1.88
CA LEU A 278 -17.26 -17.37 -2.16
C LEU A 278 -16.11 -16.93 -3.09
N SER A 279 -14.90 -17.41 -2.84
CA SER A 279 -13.74 -17.03 -3.66
C SER A 279 -13.87 -17.55 -5.09
N LYS A 280 -14.38 -18.78 -5.28
CA LYS A 280 -14.69 -19.32 -6.61
C LYS A 280 -15.78 -18.52 -7.33
N LEU A 281 -16.80 -18.07 -6.61
CA LEU A 281 -17.85 -17.22 -7.18
C LEU A 281 -17.28 -15.88 -7.67
N ILE A 282 -16.43 -15.23 -6.87
CA ILE A 282 -15.75 -13.98 -7.26
C ILE A 282 -14.85 -14.21 -8.48
N GLN A 283 -14.00 -15.24 -8.44
CA GLN A 283 -13.12 -15.58 -9.56
C GLN A 283 -13.90 -15.86 -10.86
N TYR A 284 -15.05 -16.53 -10.76
CA TYR A 284 -15.93 -16.75 -11.90
C TYR A 284 -16.50 -15.45 -12.47
N GLN A 285 -16.81 -14.46 -11.62
CA GLN A 285 -17.27 -13.14 -12.10
C GLN A 285 -16.13 -12.35 -12.75
N ILE A 286 -14.92 -12.39 -12.18
CA ILE A 286 -13.72 -11.76 -12.77
C ILE A 286 -13.46 -12.31 -14.18
N ASN A 287 -13.51 -13.63 -14.35
CA ASN A 287 -13.19 -14.29 -15.63
C ASN A 287 -14.27 -14.14 -16.72
N LYS A 288 -15.41 -13.48 -16.44
CA LYS A 288 -16.47 -13.23 -17.41
C LYS A 288 -16.32 -11.91 -18.17
N ILE A 289 -15.48 -11.02 -17.67
CA ILE A 289 -15.18 -9.70 -18.24
C ILE A 289 -14.04 -9.86 -19.24
#